data_AF-A0A238DTW0-F1
#
_entry.id   AF-A0A238DTW0-F1
#
_cell.length_a   1.000
_cell.length_b   1.000
_cell.length_c   1.000
_cell.angle_alpha   90.00
_cell.angle_beta   90.00
_cell.angle_gamma   90.00
#
_symmetry.space_group_name_H-M   'P 1'
#
loop_
_entity.id
_entity.type
_entity.pdbx_description
1 polymer ?
#
loop_
_entity_poly.entity_id
_entity_poly.type
_entity_poly.pdbx_seq_one_letter_code
_entity_poly.pdbx_strand_id
1 'polypeptide(L)' 'MIVVLRLDYLAVTGPLVRQTERYNTLAGVPTVWARHITSQQSAQVIYAEGVAIIYTPRTHEVLY' A
#
# COMPACT_ATOMS: atom_id res chain seq x y z
N MET A 1 11.97 7.20 -3.36
CA MET A 1 11.73 6.09 -2.40
C MET A 1 10.22 5.83 -2.33
N ILE A 2 9.76 4.58 -2.23
CA ILE A 2 8.34 4.23 -2.13
C ILE A 2 8.05 3.67 -0.74
N VAL A 3 6.93 4.04 -0.15
CA VAL A 3 6.42 3.43 1.08
C VAL A 3 5.00 2.95 0.82
N VAL A 4 4.72 1.68 1.13
CA VAL A 4 3.38 1.10 1.09
C VAL A 4 3.04 0.60 2.49
N LEU A 5 1.90 1.04 3.02
CA LEU A 5 1.35 0.59 4.29
C LEU A 5 0.05 -0.17 3.99
N ARG A 6 -0.01 -1.42 4.42
CA ARG A 6 -1.22 -2.23 4.40
C ARG A 6 -1.75 -2.34 5.82
N LEU A 7 -3.03 -2.04 5.99
CA LEU A 7 -3.75 -2.09 7.25
C LEU A 7 -4.90 -3.08 7.09
N ASP A 8 -4.82 -4.24 7.73
CA ASP A 8 -5.91 -5.22 7.74
C ASP A 8 -6.68 -5.10 9.05
N TYR A 9 -8.00 -4.98 8.93
CA TYR A 9 -8.96 -4.95 10.03
C TYR A 9 -9.73 -6.27 10.03
N LEU A 10 -9.26 -7.23 10.82
CA LEU A 10 -9.87 -8.55 10.93
C LEU A 10 -10.75 -8.60 12.19
N ALA A 11 -12.03 -8.87 12.01
CA ALA A 11 -12.97 -9.18 13.08
C ALA A 11 -13.50 -10.60 12.85
N VAL A 12 -12.69 -11.61 13.16
CA VAL A 12 -13.07 -13.00 12.90
C VAL A 12 -13.89 -13.57 14.06
N THR A 13 -13.53 -13.30 15.32
CA THR A 13 -14.28 -13.74 16.52
C THR A 13 -13.84 -13.00 17.81
N GLY A 14 -13.56 -11.69 17.74
CA GLY A 14 -13.01 -10.94 18.87
C GLY A 14 -12.89 -9.42 18.62
N PRO A 15 -12.21 -8.66 19.50
CA PRO A 15 -11.96 -7.24 19.27
C PRO A 15 -11.23 -7.04 17.94
N LEU A 16 -11.55 -5.95 17.24
CA LEU A 16 -10.92 -5.56 15.98
C LEU A 16 -9.39 -5.54 16.13
N VAL A 17 -8.71 -6.50 15.49
CA VAL A 17 -7.25 -6.52 15.45
C VAL A 17 -6.81 -5.78 14.20
N ARG A 18 -6.04 -4.70 14.41
CA ARG A 18 -5.39 -3.96 13.33
C ARG A 18 -4.01 -4.58 13.09
N GLN A 19 -3.84 -5.27 11.98
CA GLN A 19 -2.53 -5.68 11.50
C GLN A 19 -1.96 -4.59 10.58
N THR A 20 -0.68 -4.26 10.73
CA THR A 20 0.00 -3.26 9.89
C THR A 20 1.23 -3.88 9.27
N GLU A 21 1.30 -3.86 7.95
CA GLU A 21 2.47 -4.27 7.17
C GLU A 21 3.03 -3.07 6.44
N ARG A 22 4.37 -2.94 6.44
CA ARG A 22 5.08 -1.86 5.77
C ARG A 22 6.07 -2.42 4.76
N TYR A 23 5.94 -1.96 3.52
CA TYR A 23 6.86 -2.27 2.43
C TYR A 23 7.62 -0.99 2.05
N ASN A 24 8.95 -1.07 2.05
CA ASN A 24 9.82 0.05 1.65
C ASN A 24 10.29 -0.07 0.18
N THR A 25 9.94 -1.17 -0.50
CA THR A 25 10.24 -1.42 -1.90
C THR A 25 9.04 -2.10 -2.56
N LEU A 26 8.90 -1.94 -3.89
CA LEU A 26 7.84 -2.62 -4.66
C LEU A 26 8.04 -4.15 -4.75
N ALA A 27 9.25 -4.64 -4.50
CA ALA A 27 9.56 -6.07 -4.63
C ALA A 27 8.80 -6.94 -3.62
N GLY A 28 8.46 -6.40 -2.44
CA GLY A 28 7.68 -7.09 -1.42
C GLY A 28 6.17 -6.90 -1.56
N VAL A 29 5.70 -6.05 -2.47
CA VAL A 29 4.29 -5.69 -2.62
C VAL A 29 3.62 -6.67 -3.58
N PRO A 30 2.39 -7.16 -3.31
CA PRO A 30 1.61 -7.95 -4.26
C PRO A 30 1.56 -7.31 -5.66
N THR A 31 1.76 -8.12 -6.70
CA THR A 31 1.98 -7.63 -8.08
C THR A 31 0.84 -6.74 -8.59
N VAL A 32 -0.41 -7.05 -8.25
CA VAL A 32 -1.58 -6.25 -8.64
C VAL A 32 -1.49 -4.83 -8.10
N TRP A 33 -1.13 -4.68 -6.83
CA TRP A 33 -0.96 -3.36 -6.20
C TRP A 33 0.27 -2.66 -6.75
N ALA A 34 1.39 -3.37 -6.93
CA ALA A 34 2.61 -2.80 -7.49
C ALA A 34 2.36 -2.13 -8.85
N ARG A 35 1.63 -2.80 -9.76
CA ARG A 35 1.25 -2.22 -11.07
C ARG A 35 0.39 -0.97 -10.92
N HIS A 36 -0.62 -1.03 -10.06
CA HIS A 36 -1.49 0.11 -9.82
C HIS A 36 -0.69 1.30 -9.26
N ILE A 37 0.14 1.09 -8.24
CA ILE A 37 0.97 2.12 -7.63
C ILE A 37 1.91 2.77 -8.64
N THR A 38 2.55 2.00 -9.52
CA THR A 38 3.44 2.54 -10.57
C THR A 38 2.72 3.35 -11.63
N SER A 39 1.42 3.15 -11.81
CA SER A 39 0.62 3.93 -12.77
C SER A 39 0.16 5.29 -12.22
N GLN A 40 0.26 5.50 -10.90
CA GLN A 40 -0.18 6.73 -10.26
C GLN A 40 0.95 7.75 -10.12
N GLN A 41 0.60 9.03 -10.30
CA GLN A 41 1.54 10.14 -10.16
C GLN A 41 1.45 10.83 -8.78
N SER A 42 0.47 10.46 -7.95
CA SER A 42 0.25 11.06 -6.64
C SER A 42 0.04 9.99 -5.57
N ALA A 43 0.29 10.35 -4.31
CA ALA A 43 0.00 9.49 -3.18
C ALA A 43 -1.49 9.17 -3.10
N GLN A 44 -1.84 7.93 -2.79
CA GLN A 44 -3.23 7.50 -2.71
C GLN A 44 -3.47 6.60 -1.51
N VAL A 45 -4.75 6.54 -1.14
CA VAL A 45 -5.28 5.60 -0.14
C VAL A 45 -6.41 4.81 -0.78
N ILE A 46 -6.33 3.48 -0.70
CA ILE A 46 -7.33 2.56 -1.22
C ILE A 46 -7.98 1.85 -0.04
N TYR A 47 -9.30 1.84 0.01
CA TYR A 47 -10.09 1.11 1.02
C TYR A 47 -10.87 -0.01 0.32
N ALA A 48 -10.70 -1.25 0.77
CA ALA A 48 -11.43 -2.40 0.26
C ALA A 48 -11.59 -3.47 1.34
N GLU A 49 -12.82 -3.94 1.58
CA GLU A 49 -13.12 -5.14 2.41
C GLU A 49 -12.37 -5.22 3.76
N GLY A 50 -12.32 -4.12 4.51
CA GLY A 50 -11.61 -4.09 5.80
C GLY A 50 -10.09 -4.00 5.66
N VAL A 51 -9.57 -3.65 4.49
CA VAL A 51 -8.17 -3.37 4.22
C VAL A 51 -8.02 -1.92 3.77
N ALA A 52 -7.04 -1.21 4.31
CA ALA A 52 -6.61 0.09 3.82
C ALA A 52 -5.15 0.03 3.34
N ILE A 53 -4.90 0.51 2.12
CA ILE A 53 -3.58 0.55 1.51
C ILE A 53 -3.21 2.01 1.28
N ILE A 54 -2.12 2.47 1.88
CA ILE A 54 -1.61 3.84 1.74
C ILE A 54 -0.27 3.76 1.05
N TYR A 55 -0.06 4.52 -0.01
CA TYR A 55 1.23 4.52 -0.69
C TYR A 55 1.63 5.88 -1.26
N THR A 56 2.94 6.08 -1.35
CA THR A 56 3.55 7.16 -2.12
C THR A 56 4.14 6.58 -3.40
N PRO A 57 3.75 7.03 -4.60
CA PRO A 57 4.40 6.59 -5.82
C PRO A 57 5.88 7.00 -5.78
N ARG A 58 6.72 6.27 -6.53
CA ARG A 58 8.06 6.79 -6.82
C ARG A 58 7.85 8.14 -7.50
N THR A 59 8.39 9.21 -6.91
CA THR A 59 8.74 10.37 -7.72
C THR A 59 9.59 9.81 -8.85
N HIS A 60 9.13 9.95 -10.10
CA HIS A 60 10.04 9.82 -11.22
C HIS A 60 11.19 10.77 -10.89
N GLU A 61 12.34 10.22 -10.51
CA GLU A 61 13.59 10.91 -10.79
C GLU A 61 13.60 10.99 -12.30
N VAL A 62 13.10 12.10 -12.84
CA VAL A 62 13.46 12.51 -14.20
C VAL A 62 14.94 12.82 -14.08
N LEU A 63 15.76 11.81 -14.36
CA LEU A 63 17.17 11.99 -14.68
C LEU A 63 17.19 12.88 -15.93
N TYR A 64 17.38 14.18 -15.72
CA TYR A 64 17.79 15.11 -16.76
C TYR A 64 19.25 14.88 -17.11
#